data_AF-A0A357JE45-F1
#
_entry.id   AF-A0A357JE45-F1
#
_cell.length_a   1.000
_cell.length_b   1.000
_cell.length_c   1.000
_cell.angle_alpha   90.00
_cell.angle_beta   90.00
_cell.angle_gamma   90.00
#
_symmetry.space_group_name_H-M   'P 1'
#
loop_
_entity.id
_entity.type
_entity.pdbx_description
1 polymer ?
#
loop_
_entity_poly.entity_id
_entity_poly.type
_entity_poly.pdbx_seq_one_letter_code
_entity_poly.pdbx_strand_id
1 'polypeptide(L)'
;MEEGNNLFSKINNLEEIEKVYNKLLLELLNKNSNNFIETKTSNDFVLKILINSKKYYRWLGSLIKFNLIKNVIITISILLIAFGIISTISTSFSFNIYSTFTLFENIYLVFIILNIKNILKAKYIYETKDLATNSSFIYNKNKIGMYFLIKEKSLYKIFRWISIISIICNVIALWSELGKNQLVLSTILELIFLLLILVYNFLINYFFKN
;
A
#
# COMPACT_ATOMS: atom_id res chain seq x y z
N MET A 1 84.63 2.63 6.98
CA MET A 1 83.97 3.96 6.94
C MET A 1 83.16 4.18 5.64
N GLU A 2 82.85 3.15 4.84
CA GLU A 2 82.11 3.32 3.57
C GLU A 2 80.62 2.96 3.62
N GLU A 3 80.15 2.18 4.60
CA GLU A 3 78.74 1.77 4.68
C GLU A 3 77.80 2.86 5.22
N GLY A 4 78.31 3.77 6.07
CA GLY A 4 77.52 4.88 6.63
C GLY A 4 77.10 5.93 5.60
N ASN A 5 77.95 6.17 4.58
CA ASN A 5 77.68 7.18 3.55
C ASN A 5 76.59 6.74 2.55
N ASN A 6 76.39 5.42 2.37
CA ASN A 6 75.36 4.87 1.49
C ASN A 6 73.95 4.82 2.13
N LEU A 7 73.88 4.87 3.46
CA LEU A 7 72.62 4.86 4.21
C LEU A 7 72.05 6.28 4.36
N PHE A 8 72.91 7.27 4.65
CA PHE A 8 72.51 8.67 4.71
C PHE A 8 72.04 9.22 3.35
N SER A 9 72.66 8.82 2.24
CA SER A 9 72.22 9.21 0.90
C SER A 9 70.86 8.60 0.52
N LYS A 10 70.59 7.36 0.94
CA LYS A 10 69.27 6.72 0.77
C LYS A 10 68.19 7.34 1.65
N ILE A 11 68.51 7.73 2.88
CA ILE A 11 67.57 8.41 3.79
C ILE A 11 67.19 9.80 3.26
N ASN A 12 68.16 10.57 2.76
CA ASN A 12 67.88 11.89 2.16
C ASN A 12 66.98 11.78 0.92
N ASN A 13 67.17 10.75 0.09
CA ASN A 13 66.28 10.50 -1.06
C ASN A 13 64.86 10.09 -0.64
N LEU A 14 64.71 9.36 0.46
CA LEU A 14 63.39 8.94 0.96
C LEU A 14 62.58 10.14 1.49
N GLU A 15 63.22 11.06 2.21
CA GLU A 15 62.56 12.29 2.68
C GLU A 15 62.13 13.21 1.52
N GLU A 16 62.91 13.28 0.44
CA GLU A 16 62.52 14.03 -0.76
C GLU A 16 61.35 13.38 -1.51
N ILE A 17 61.35 12.05 -1.62
CA ILE A 17 60.24 11.30 -2.22
C ILE A 17 58.95 11.50 -1.42
N GLU A 18 59.03 11.49 -0.09
CA GLU A 18 57.87 11.70 0.78
C GLU A 18 57.32 13.12 0.68
N LYS A 19 58.18 14.13 0.55
CA LYS A 19 57.76 15.52 0.30
C LYS A 19 57.06 15.69 -1.04
N VAL A 20 57.58 15.06 -2.11
CA VAL A 20 56.96 15.10 -3.44
C VAL A 20 55.60 14.37 -3.43
N TYR A 21 55.53 13.22 -2.76
CA TYR A 21 54.29 12.46 -2.62
C TYR A 21 53.22 13.26 -1.87
N ASN A 22 53.58 13.87 -0.74
CA ASN A 22 52.65 14.68 0.06
C ASN A 22 52.17 15.92 -0.68
N LYS A 23 53.03 16.54 -1.50
CA LYS A 23 52.65 17.68 -2.35
C LYS A 23 51.66 17.28 -3.44
N LEU A 24 51.90 16.15 -4.12
CA LEU A 24 50.98 15.57 -5.09
C LEU A 24 49.63 15.20 -4.46
N LEU A 25 49.65 14.65 -3.26
CA LEU A 25 48.44 14.27 -2.54
C LEU A 25 47.60 15.50 -2.15
N LEU A 26 48.25 16.59 -1.71
CA LEU A 26 47.61 17.88 -1.44
C LEU A 26 47.04 18.54 -2.70
N GLU A 27 47.76 18.49 -3.82
CA GLU A 27 47.28 19.00 -5.11
C GLU A 27 46.07 18.20 -5.62
N LEU A 28 46.08 16.87 -5.47
CA LEU A 28 44.94 16.01 -5.81
C LEU A 28 43.72 16.27 -4.93
N LEU A 29 43.92 16.48 -3.62
CA LEU A 29 42.84 16.81 -2.69
C LEU A 29 42.22 18.19 -2.99
N ASN A 30 43.04 19.19 -3.26
CA ASN A 30 42.57 20.55 -3.61
C ASN A 30 41.88 20.61 -4.99
N LYS A 31 42.34 19.79 -5.95
CA LYS A 31 41.68 19.68 -7.26
C LYS A 31 40.31 19.00 -7.13
N ASN A 32 40.17 18.03 -6.23
CA ASN A 32 38.90 17.37 -5.95
C ASN A 32 37.94 18.25 -5.13
N SER A 33 38.41 19.06 -4.18
CA SER A 33 37.53 19.95 -3.40
C SER A 33 36.84 21.01 -4.27
N ASN A 34 37.52 21.52 -5.31
CA ASN A 34 36.94 22.49 -6.23
C ASN A 34 35.87 21.87 -7.14
N ASN A 35 36.01 20.59 -7.51
CA ASN A 35 34.98 19.85 -8.24
C ASN A 35 33.77 19.46 -7.36
N PHE A 36 33.92 19.44 -6.02
CA PHE A 36 32.82 19.15 -5.09
C PHE A 36 31.87 20.34 -4.87
N ILE A 37 32.29 21.57 -5.16
CA ILE A 37 31.45 22.76 -4.95
C ILE A 37 30.45 22.93 -6.10
N GLU A 38 30.78 22.54 -7.33
CA GLU A 38 29.87 22.60 -8.48
C GLU A 38 28.79 21.51 -8.52
N THR A 39 28.90 20.46 -7.71
CA THR A 39 27.91 19.36 -7.67
C THR A 39 26.76 19.58 -6.68
N LYS A 40 26.85 20.56 -5.78
CA LYS A 40 25.74 20.89 -4.85
C LYS A 40 24.61 21.68 -5.53
N THR A 41 24.92 22.59 -6.44
CA THR A 41 23.93 23.45 -7.13
C THR A 41 23.13 22.69 -8.20
N SER A 42 23.75 21.72 -8.88
CA SER A 42 23.08 20.89 -9.88
C SER A 42 22.04 19.94 -9.26
N ASN A 43 22.32 19.38 -8.09
CA ASN A 43 21.38 18.52 -7.37
C ASN A 43 20.12 19.29 -6.91
N ASP A 44 20.25 20.53 -6.43
CA ASP A 44 19.10 21.34 -6.01
C ASP A 44 18.19 21.72 -7.19
N PHE A 45 18.77 22.00 -8.36
CA PHE A 45 18.00 22.28 -9.58
C PHE A 45 17.23 21.05 -10.07
N VAL A 46 17.89 19.89 -10.12
CA VAL A 46 17.25 18.61 -10.49
C VAL A 46 16.15 18.26 -9.49
N LEU A 47 16.39 18.45 -8.19
CA LEU A 47 15.40 18.20 -7.15
C LEU A 47 14.18 19.13 -7.30
N LYS A 48 14.40 20.41 -7.61
CA LYS A 48 13.33 21.40 -7.82
C LYS A 48 12.49 21.07 -9.06
N ILE A 49 13.11 20.63 -10.16
CA ILE A 49 12.40 20.11 -11.34
C ILE A 49 11.57 18.88 -10.97
N LEU A 50 12.18 17.94 -10.23
CA LEU A 50 11.49 16.73 -9.81
C LEU A 50 10.30 17.04 -8.90
N ILE A 51 10.39 18.00 -7.99
CA ILE A 51 9.29 18.42 -7.12
C ILE A 51 8.15 19.05 -7.93
N ASN A 52 8.46 19.85 -8.95
CA ASN A 52 7.46 20.58 -9.74
C ASN A 52 6.84 19.75 -10.88
N SER A 53 7.47 18.64 -11.28
CA SER A 53 6.94 17.77 -12.33
C SER A 53 5.68 17.00 -11.90
N LYS A 54 4.75 16.78 -12.85
CA LYS A 54 3.58 15.94 -12.62
C LYS A 54 4.00 14.49 -12.35
N LYS A 55 3.40 13.88 -11.32
CA LYS A 55 3.71 12.53 -10.90
C LYS A 55 2.56 11.60 -11.25
N TYR A 56 2.91 10.51 -11.92
CA TYR A 56 1.96 9.49 -12.30
C TYR A 56 2.32 8.18 -11.62
N TYR A 57 1.30 7.53 -11.09
CA TYR A 57 1.34 6.15 -10.68
C TYR A 57 0.84 5.29 -11.83
N ARG A 58 1.53 4.18 -12.08
CA ARG A 58 1.14 3.18 -13.07
C ARG A 58 0.95 1.86 -12.34
N TRP A 59 -0.21 1.26 -12.51
CA TRP A 59 -0.51 -0.05 -11.96
C TRP A 59 0.46 -1.10 -12.48
N LEU A 60 1.01 -1.93 -11.59
CA LEU A 60 2.02 -2.92 -11.96
C LEU A 60 1.40 -4.11 -12.70
N GLY A 61 1.56 -4.12 -14.03
CA GLY A 61 1.14 -5.22 -14.90
C GLY A 61 0.67 -4.72 -16.27
N SER A 62 0.07 -5.60 -17.08
CA SER A 62 -0.51 -5.20 -18.37
C SER A 62 -1.88 -4.53 -18.19
N LEU A 63 -2.26 -3.66 -19.13
CA LEU A 63 -3.59 -3.03 -19.15
C LEU A 63 -4.72 -4.06 -19.14
N ILE A 64 -4.51 -5.19 -19.83
CA ILE A 64 -5.46 -6.31 -19.87
C ILE A 64 -5.66 -6.89 -18.47
N LYS A 65 -4.57 -7.17 -17.74
CA LYS A 65 -4.64 -7.67 -16.35
C LYS A 65 -5.32 -6.66 -15.43
N PHE A 66 -4.99 -5.38 -15.56
CA PHE A 66 -5.63 -4.31 -14.79
C PHE A 66 -7.16 -4.32 -14.97
N ASN A 67 -7.65 -4.32 -16.21
CA ASN A 67 -9.08 -4.33 -16.51
C ASN A 67 -9.76 -5.61 -16.02
N LEU A 68 -9.10 -6.76 -16.16
CA LEU A 68 -9.61 -8.04 -15.66
C LEU A 68 -9.80 -8.00 -14.14
N ILE A 69 -8.77 -7.61 -13.38
CA ILE A 69 -8.85 -7.54 -11.92
C ILE A 69 -9.88 -6.50 -11.47
N LYS A 70 -9.91 -5.33 -12.12
CA LYS A 70 -10.91 -4.30 -11.85
C LYS A 70 -12.33 -4.86 -12.01
N ASN A 71 -12.61 -5.57 -13.09
CA ASN A 71 -13.91 -6.19 -13.34
C ASN A 71 -14.24 -7.27 -12.30
N VAL A 72 -13.28 -8.14 -11.97
CA VAL A 72 -13.46 -9.18 -10.94
C VAL A 72 -13.81 -8.57 -9.58
N ILE A 73 -13.14 -7.49 -9.17
CA ILE A 73 -13.46 -6.81 -7.91
C ILE A 73 -14.86 -6.22 -7.94
N ILE A 74 -15.26 -5.60 -9.06
CA ILE A 74 -16.62 -5.05 -9.22
C ILE A 74 -17.66 -6.17 -9.13
N THR A 75 -17.46 -7.28 -9.83
CA THR A 75 -18.36 -8.45 -9.79
C THR A 75 -18.49 -9.01 -8.38
N ILE A 76 -17.37 -9.20 -7.67
CA ILE A 76 -17.39 -9.67 -6.28
C ILE A 76 -18.05 -8.65 -5.35
N SER A 77 -17.89 -7.34 -5.58
CA SER A 77 -18.58 -6.31 -4.78
C SER A 77 -20.10 -6.39 -4.95
N ILE A 78 -20.58 -6.62 -6.18
CA ILE A 78 -22.02 -6.79 -6.46
C ILE A 78 -22.54 -8.07 -5.79
N LEU A 79 -21.80 -9.18 -5.88
CA LEU A 79 -22.15 -10.43 -5.20
C LEU A 79 -22.20 -10.24 -3.68
N LEU A 80 -21.24 -9.51 -3.10
CA LEU A 80 -21.22 -9.15 -1.67
C LEU A 80 -22.50 -8.44 -1.25
N ILE A 81 -22.93 -7.45 -2.03
CA ILE A 81 -24.17 -6.71 -1.75
C ILE A 81 -25.38 -7.64 -1.84
N ALA A 82 -25.48 -8.43 -2.91
CA ALA A 82 -26.59 -9.36 -3.10
C ALA A 82 -26.68 -10.41 -1.98
N PHE A 83 -25.57 -11.09 -1.67
CA PHE A 83 -25.53 -12.09 -0.60
C PHE A 83 -25.71 -11.47 0.78
N GLY A 84 -25.21 -10.27 1.04
CA GLY A 84 -25.44 -9.59 2.32
C GLY A 84 -26.91 -9.25 2.56
N ILE A 85 -27.62 -8.81 1.51
CA ILE A 85 -29.08 -8.56 1.59
C ILE A 85 -29.85 -9.88 1.78
N ILE A 86 -29.51 -10.92 1.01
CA ILE A 86 -30.17 -12.23 1.12
C ILE A 86 -29.92 -12.86 2.50
N SER A 87 -28.67 -12.76 3.01
CA SER A 87 -28.29 -13.23 4.34
C SER A 87 -29.08 -12.49 5.41
N THR A 88 -29.13 -11.16 5.34
CA THR A 88 -29.93 -10.30 6.24
C THR A 88 -31.40 -10.73 6.30
N ILE A 89 -32.01 -10.98 5.14
CA ILE A 89 -33.42 -11.38 5.06
C ILE A 89 -33.59 -12.75 5.73
N SER A 90 -32.74 -13.72 5.39
CA SER A 90 -32.79 -15.08 5.94
C SER A 90 -32.57 -15.12 7.45
N THR A 91 -31.60 -14.36 7.98
CA THR A 91 -31.33 -14.29 9.42
C THR A 91 -32.44 -13.56 10.16
N SER A 92 -32.99 -12.48 9.60
CA SER A 92 -34.14 -11.78 10.18
C SER A 92 -35.38 -12.68 10.26
N PHE A 93 -35.63 -13.52 9.24
CA PHE A 93 -36.70 -14.53 9.30
C PHE A 93 -36.43 -15.60 10.35
N SER A 94 -35.16 -15.99 10.55
CA SER A 94 -34.80 -17.02 11.53
C SER A 94 -35.03 -16.54 12.97
N PHE A 95 -34.62 -15.31 13.26
CA PHE A 95 -34.75 -14.67 14.59
C PHE A 95 -36.10 -13.98 14.83
N ASN A 96 -36.95 -13.82 13.80
CA ASN A 96 -38.15 -12.96 13.79
C ASN A 96 -37.89 -11.48 14.17
N ILE A 97 -36.63 -11.06 14.23
CA ILE A 97 -36.19 -9.72 14.64
C ILE A 97 -34.99 -9.33 13.77
N TYR A 98 -34.85 -8.03 13.51
CA TYR A 98 -33.63 -7.48 12.92
C TYR A 98 -32.52 -7.39 13.98
N SER A 99 -31.50 -8.24 13.88
CA SER A 99 -30.43 -8.29 14.89
C SER A 99 -29.48 -7.09 14.77
N THR A 100 -28.85 -6.72 15.89
CA THR A 100 -27.79 -5.70 15.91
C THR A 100 -26.54 -6.13 15.12
N PHE A 101 -26.29 -7.44 15.01
CA PHE A 101 -25.18 -7.98 14.21
C PHE A 101 -25.41 -7.73 12.72
N THR A 102 -26.64 -7.99 12.25
CA THR A 102 -27.08 -7.74 10.87
C THR A 102 -27.03 -6.24 10.51
N LEU A 103 -27.26 -5.36 11.49
CA LEU A 103 -27.05 -3.91 11.30
C LEU A 103 -25.61 -3.57 10.93
N PHE A 104 -24.63 -4.14 11.62
CA PHE A 104 -23.22 -3.87 11.36
C PHE A 104 -22.76 -4.42 9.99
N GLU A 105 -23.28 -5.57 9.58
CA GLU A 105 -23.06 -6.13 8.24
C GLU A 105 -23.58 -5.16 7.16
N ASN A 106 -24.78 -4.63 7.34
CA ASN A 106 -25.37 -3.67 6.41
C ASN A 106 -24.61 -2.33 6.37
N ILE A 107 -24.10 -1.85 7.50
CA ILE A 107 -23.18 -0.69 7.49
C ILE A 107 -21.93 -1.00 6.67
N TYR A 108 -21.36 -2.20 6.80
CA TYR A 108 -20.20 -2.59 6.01
C TYR A 108 -20.51 -2.64 4.50
N LEU A 109 -21.70 -3.11 4.10
CA LEU A 109 -22.14 -3.06 2.70
C LEU A 109 -22.17 -1.62 2.14
N VAL A 110 -22.54 -0.62 2.94
CA VAL A 110 -22.45 0.79 2.53
C VAL A 110 -21.00 1.18 2.20
N PHE A 111 -20.02 0.72 2.99
CA PHE A 111 -18.61 0.94 2.68
C PHE A 111 -18.16 0.20 1.42
N ILE A 112 -18.70 -0.99 1.12
CA ILE A 112 -18.47 -1.68 -0.15
C ILE A 112 -18.95 -0.83 -1.32
N ILE A 113 -20.14 -0.23 -1.23
CA ILE A 113 -20.68 0.67 -2.27
C ILE A 113 -19.75 1.88 -2.49
N LEU A 114 -19.26 2.50 -1.41
CA LEU A 114 -18.31 3.59 -1.49
C LEU A 114 -16.99 3.15 -2.16
N ASN A 115 -16.53 1.92 -1.91
CA ASN A 115 -15.35 1.37 -2.57
C ASN A 115 -15.59 1.08 -4.05
N ILE A 116 -16.77 0.62 -4.47
CA ILE A 116 -17.12 0.46 -5.89
C ILE A 116 -16.89 1.78 -6.63
N LYS A 117 -17.36 2.91 -6.08
CA LYS A 117 -17.12 4.24 -6.65
C LYS A 117 -15.63 4.54 -6.83
N ASN A 118 -14.80 4.18 -5.86
CA ASN A 118 -13.35 4.36 -5.93
C ASN A 118 -12.72 3.49 -7.03
N ILE A 119 -13.13 2.22 -7.13
CA ILE A 119 -12.62 1.27 -8.14
C ILE A 119 -13.04 1.69 -9.54
N LEU A 120 -14.28 2.13 -9.73
CA LEU A 120 -14.75 2.62 -11.02
C LEU A 120 -13.91 3.80 -11.53
N LYS A 121 -13.55 4.72 -10.62
CA LYS A 121 -12.68 5.85 -10.93
C LYS A 121 -11.22 5.45 -11.19
N ALA A 122 -10.74 4.31 -10.70
CA ALA A 122 -9.36 3.88 -10.90
C ALA A 122 -9.03 3.73 -12.39
N LYS A 123 -7.88 4.30 -12.81
CA LYS A 123 -7.30 4.17 -14.16
C LYS A 123 -5.94 3.49 -14.06
N TYR A 124 -5.52 2.86 -15.16
CA TYR A 124 -4.24 2.16 -15.27
C TYR A 124 -3.02 3.08 -15.04
N ILE A 125 -3.12 4.34 -15.50
CA ILE A 125 -2.17 5.40 -15.20
C ILE A 125 -2.95 6.52 -14.52
N TYR A 126 -2.55 6.90 -13.31
CA TYR A 126 -3.24 7.84 -12.46
C TYR A 126 -2.29 8.94 -11.99
N GLU A 127 -2.74 10.19 -11.92
CA GLU A 127 -1.97 11.20 -11.21
C GLU A 127 -1.92 10.82 -9.72
N THR A 128 -0.74 10.88 -9.09
CA THR A 128 -0.55 10.36 -7.73
C THR A 128 -1.46 11.03 -6.69
N LYS A 129 -1.80 12.31 -6.93
CA LYS A 129 -2.72 13.08 -6.08
C LYS A 129 -4.15 12.56 -6.19
N ASP A 130 -4.61 12.25 -7.41
CA ASP A 130 -5.96 11.76 -7.63
C ASP A 130 -6.14 10.33 -7.11
N LEU A 131 -5.06 9.52 -7.10
CA LEU A 131 -5.08 8.15 -6.55
C LEU A 131 -5.27 8.20 -5.03
N ALA A 132 -4.56 9.12 -4.37
CA ALA A 132 -4.66 9.32 -2.93
C ALA A 132 -6.05 9.80 -2.50
N THR A 133 -6.74 10.61 -3.33
CA THR A 133 -8.09 11.11 -3.00
C THR A 133 -9.19 10.10 -3.30
N ASN A 134 -9.05 9.25 -4.32
CA ASN A 134 -10.08 8.31 -4.76
C ASN A 134 -9.81 6.85 -4.32
N SER A 135 -9.29 6.65 -3.11
CA SER A 135 -9.01 5.31 -2.58
C SER A 135 -9.34 5.17 -1.08
N SER A 136 -9.47 3.92 -0.63
CA SER A 136 -9.67 3.53 0.77
C SER A 136 -8.38 3.50 1.59
N PHE A 137 -7.24 3.87 0.99
CA PHE A 137 -5.93 3.85 1.61
C PHE A 137 -5.43 5.25 1.96
N ILE A 138 -4.53 5.30 2.93
CA ILE A 138 -3.78 6.49 3.34
C ILE A 138 -2.45 6.46 2.59
N TYR A 139 -2.15 7.58 1.92
CA TYR A 139 -0.91 7.79 1.21
C TYR A 139 -0.10 8.89 1.89
N ASN A 140 1.21 8.75 1.91
CA ASN A 140 2.11 9.80 2.37
C ASN A 140 2.98 10.32 1.22
N LYS A 141 3.24 11.62 1.26
CA LYS A 141 3.97 12.34 0.24
C LYS A 141 5.48 12.28 0.57
N ASN A 142 6.27 11.74 -0.34
CA ASN A 142 7.73 11.78 -0.21
C ASN A 142 8.29 13.16 -0.56
N LYS A 143 9.59 13.38 -0.29
CA LYS A 143 10.32 14.63 -0.60
C LYS A 143 10.21 15.08 -2.06
N ILE A 144 9.98 14.15 -3.00
CA ILE A 144 9.85 14.39 -4.45
C ILE A 144 8.37 14.58 -4.89
N GLY A 145 7.43 14.52 -3.95
CA GLY A 145 6.01 14.75 -4.20
C GLY A 145 5.20 13.56 -4.69
N MET A 146 5.80 12.37 -4.75
CA MET A 146 5.09 11.11 -5.01
C MET A 146 4.34 10.63 -3.76
N TYR A 147 3.15 10.07 -3.95
CA TYR A 147 2.32 9.50 -2.90
C TYR A 147 2.54 7.99 -2.81
N PHE A 148 3.00 7.51 -1.66
CA PHE A 148 3.21 6.09 -1.38
C PHE A 148 2.15 5.58 -0.42
N LEU A 149 1.60 4.40 -0.70
CA LEU A 149 0.61 3.74 0.13
C LEU A 149 1.25 3.34 1.47
N ILE A 150 0.66 3.77 2.59
CA ILE A 150 1.09 3.37 3.93
C ILE A 150 0.20 2.26 4.46
N LYS A 151 -1.10 2.58 4.61
CA LYS A 151 -2.06 1.71 5.30
C LYS A 151 -3.47 1.99 4.85
N GLU A 152 -4.35 1.04 5.11
CA GLU A 152 -5.80 1.22 4.97
C GLU A 152 -6.33 2.29 5.93
N LYS A 153 -7.33 3.06 5.52
CA LYS A 153 -8.03 4.01 6.40
C LYS A 153 -8.67 3.25 7.57
N SER A 154 -8.51 3.77 8.80
CA SER A 154 -8.97 3.11 10.03
C SER A 154 -10.47 2.81 10.00
N LEU A 155 -11.29 3.72 9.47
CA LEU A 155 -12.74 3.52 9.33
C LEU A 155 -13.08 2.23 8.56
N TYR A 156 -12.50 2.03 7.36
CA TYR A 156 -12.73 0.82 6.57
C TYR A 156 -12.25 -0.45 7.28
N LYS A 157 -11.08 -0.37 7.94
CA LYS A 157 -10.52 -1.48 8.71
C LYS A 157 -11.41 -1.87 9.89
N ILE A 158 -11.93 -0.90 10.65
CA ILE A 158 -12.76 -1.12 11.84
C ILE A 158 -14.10 -1.75 11.42
N PHE A 159 -14.81 -1.16 10.46
CA PHE A 159 -16.10 -1.68 10.03
C PHE A 159 -16.00 -3.06 9.37
N ARG A 160 -14.89 -3.37 8.69
CA ARG A 160 -14.61 -4.75 8.24
C ARG A 160 -14.57 -5.73 9.41
N TRP A 161 -13.76 -5.44 10.43
CA TRP A 161 -13.60 -6.36 11.57
C TRP A 161 -14.89 -6.50 12.37
N ILE A 162 -15.60 -5.40 12.59
CA ILE A 162 -16.92 -5.43 13.25
C ILE A 162 -17.88 -6.31 12.45
N SER A 163 -17.94 -6.17 11.12
CA SER A 163 -18.81 -7.01 10.28
C SER A 163 -18.42 -8.49 10.33
N ILE A 164 -17.12 -8.83 10.33
CA ILE A 164 -16.67 -10.22 10.47
C ILE A 164 -17.10 -10.80 11.82
N ILE A 165 -16.93 -10.04 12.90
CA ILE A 165 -17.34 -10.44 14.24
C ILE A 165 -18.87 -10.61 14.29
N SER A 166 -19.62 -9.69 13.69
CA SER A 166 -21.08 -9.78 13.61
C SER A 166 -21.56 -11.05 12.94
N ILE A 167 -20.94 -11.48 11.83
CA ILE A 167 -21.30 -12.73 11.15
C ILE A 167 -21.08 -13.93 12.08
N ILE A 168 -19.95 -13.96 12.79
CA ILE A 168 -19.66 -15.04 13.75
C ILE A 168 -20.70 -15.05 14.87
N CYS A 169 -21.08 -13.89 15.41
CA CYS A 169 -22.12 -13.77 16.41
C CYS A 169 -23.49 -14.19 15.87
N ASN A 170 -23.83 -13.85 14.63
CA ASN A 170 -25.06 -14.28 13.95
C ASN A 170 -25.11 -15.80 13.83
N VAL A 171 -24.01 -16.45 13.43
CA VAL A 171 -23.93 -17.91 13.37
C VAL A 171 -24.14 -18.52 14.76
N ILE A 172 -23.47 -18.02 15.80
CA ILE A 172 -23.63 -18.54 17.18
C ILE A 172 -25.09 -18.37 17.65
N ALA A 173 -25.69 -17.21 17.39
CA ALA A 173 -27.07 -16.92 17.76
C ALA A 173 -28.06 -17.84 17.04
N LEU A 174 -27.86 -18.10 15.73
CA LEU A 174 -28.72 -19.03 14.97
C LEU A 174 -28.71 -20.43 15.60
N TRP A 175 -27.54 -20.92 16.00
CA TRP A 175 -27.42 -22.26 16.59
C TRP A 175 -27.85 -22.33 18.07
N SER A 176 -28.03 -21.18 18.73
CA SER A 176 -28.62 -21.13 20.07
C SER A 176 -30.14 -21.33 20.05
N GLU A 177 -30.81 -21.09 18.92
CA GLU A 177 -32.22 -21.42 18.72
C GLU A 177 -32.37 -22.86 18.22
N LEU A 178 -33.05 -23.71 19.00
CA LEU A 178 -33.23 -25.12 18.63
C LEU A 178 -34.42 -25.31 17.65
N GLY A 179 -34.21 -26.11 16.59
CA GLY A 179 -35.28 -26.86 15.93
C GLY A 179 -35.88 -26.33 14.61
N LYS A 180 -35.30 -25.32 13.96
CA LYS A 180 -35.82 -24.80 12.67
C LYS A 180 -34.92 -25.17 11.47
N ASN A 181 -35.46 -25.81 10.43
CA ASN A 181 -34.71 -26.10 9.19
C ASN A 181 -34.14 -24.84 8.48
N GLN A 182 -34.77 -23.69 8.70
CA GLN A 182 -34.33 -22.39 8.17
C GLN A 182 -32.95 -21.96 8.73
N LEU A 183 -32.53 -22.49 9.89
CA LEU A 183 -31.25 -22.19 10.53
C LEU A 183 -30.05 -22.63 9.68
N VAL A 184 -30.15 -23.81 9.05
CA VAL A 184 -29.07 -24.36 8.23
C VAL A 184 -28.84 -23.49 7.00
N LEU A 185 -29.90 -23.08 6.31
CA LEU A 185 -29.81 -22.19 5.16
C LEU A 185 -29.22 -20.83 5.54
N SER A 186 -29.72 -20.21 6.61
CA SER A 186 -29.19 -18.94 7.13
C SER A 186 -27.72 -19.04 7.50
N THR A 187 -27.29 -20.14 8.13
CA THR A 187 -25.88 -20.37 8.46
C THR A 187 -25.02 -20.47 7.20
N ILE A 188 -25.47 -21.21 6.17
CA ILE A 188 -24.74 -21.35 4.90
C ILE A 188 -24.59 -19.97 4.22
N LEU A 189 -25.66 -19.17 4.20
CA LEU A 189 -25.62 -17.82 3.62
C LEU A 189 -24.63 -16.91 4.36
N GLU A 190 -24.62 -16.95 5.70
CA GLU A 190 -23.66 -16.19 6.52
C GLU A 190 -22.21 -16.60 6.25
N LEU A 191 -21.94 -17.90 6.10
CA LEU A 191 -20.60 -18.41 5.78
C LEU A 191 -20.16 -18.02 4.36
N ILE A 192 -21.06 -18.07 3.38
CA ILE A 192 -20.78 -17.58 2.03
C ILE A 192 -20.49 -16.07 2.06
N PHE A 193 -21.27 -15.31 2.83
CA PHE A 193 -21.06 -13.88 2.98
C PHE A 193 -19.69 -13.58 3.60
N LEU A 194 -19.31 -14.28 4.66
CA LEU A 194 -17.97 -14.19 5.26
C LEU A 194 -16.85 -14.50 4.26
N LEU A 195 -17.00 -15.58 3.48
CA LEU A 195 -16.02 -15.94 2.46
C LEU A 195 -15.86 -14.84 1.41
N LEU A 196 -16.97 -14.27 0.93
CA LEU A 196 -16.95 -13.16 -0.02
C LEU A 196 -16.26 -11.92 0.55
N ILE A 197 -16.49 -11.59 1.83
CA ILE A 197 -15.75 -10.51 2.52
C ILE A 197 -14.25 -10.78 2.47
N LEU A 198 -13.79 -11.98 2.82
CA LEU A 198 -12.37 -12.30 2.84
C LEU A 198 -11.74 -12.21 1.45
N VAL A 199 -12.39 -12.80 0.43
CA VAL A 199 -11.93 -12.77 -0.96
C VAL A 199 -11.86 -11.33 -1.49
N TYR A 200 -12.90 -10.53 -1.24
CA TYR A 200 -12.93 -9.13 -1.63
C TYR A 200 -11.76 -8.34 -1.02
N ASN A 201 -11.52 -8.53 0.28
CA ASN A 201 -10.44 -7.83 0.96
C ASN A 201 -9.05 -8.23 0.44
N PHE A 202 -8.86 -9.50 0.11
CA PHE A 202 -7.62 -9.95 -0.55
C PHE A 202 -7.43 -9.24 -1.89
N LEU A 203 -8.46 -9.19 -2.73
CA LEU A 203 -8.38 -8.58 -4.06
C LEU A 203 -8.21 -7.06 -4.02
N ILE A 204 -8.88 -6.36 -3.11
CA ILE A 204 -8.70 -4.91 -2.92
C ILE A 204 -7.26 -4.59 -2.51
N ASN A 205 -6.72 -5.35 -1.56
CA ASN A 205 -5.33 -5.18 -1.15
C ASN A 205 -4.37 -5.46 -2.30
N TYR A 206 -4.62 -6.52 -3.09
CA TYR A 206 -3.82 -6.84 -4.27
C TYR A 206 -3.90 -5.72 -5.33
N PHE A 207 -5.07 -5.14 -5.56
CA PHE A 207 -5.29 -4.13 -6.58
C PHE A 207 -4.63 -2.79 -6.28
N PHE A 208 -4.68 -2.33 -5.01
CA PHE A 208 -4.11 -1.04 -4.63
C PHE A 208 -2.64 -1.10 -4.18
N LYS A 209 -2.11 -2.28 -3.84
CA LYS A 209 -0.70 -2.44 -3.45
C LYS A 209 0.25 -2.72 -4.62
N ASN A 210 -0.26 -3.30 -5.72
CA ASN A 210 0.47 -3.46 -6.98
C ASN A 210 0.23 -2.24 -7.86
#